data_AF-A0A914ZMQ7-F1
#
_entry.id   AF-A0A914ZMQ7-F1
#
_cell.length_a   1.000
_cell.length_b   1.000
_cell.length_c   1.000
_cell.angle_alpha   90.00
_cell.angle_beta   90.00
_cell.angle_gamma   90.00
#
_symmetry.space_group_name_H-M   'P 1'
#
loop_
_entity.id
_entity.type
_entity.pdbx_description
1 polymer ?
#
loop_
_entity_poly.entity_id
_entity_poly.type
_entity_poly.pdbx_seq_one_letter_code
_entity_poly.pdbx_strand_id
1 'polypeptide(L)'
;MVQSKTVILFSRILFVNFDTLVYWILKMGIRQHGDGIDELKRLRFVSKCERTTSKKYGVRVAGMQYYDASNSMYQCVNKYYGESLSFLQMRNFCMNFSALHPDLIVRSYCSKAFMTNLFNYIRHYQKRKVADCSVLLS
;
A
#
# COMPACT_ATOMS: atom_id res chain seq x y z
N MET A 1 18.94 -16.74 -1.75
CA MET A 1 18.75 -15.30 -1.47
C MET A 1 17.59 -15.18 -0.49
N VAL A 2 17.84 -14.62 0.70
CA VAL A 2 16.89 -14.57 1.82
C VAL A 2 15.59 -13.90 1.40
N GLN A 3 14.43 -14.46 1.76
CA GLN A 3 13.14 -13.77 1.76
C GLN A 3 13.19 -12.62 2.77
N SER A 4 13.89 -11.55 2.46
CA SER A 4 13.75 -10.32 3.23
C SER A 4 12.42 -9.71 2.84
N LYS A 5 11.43 -9.79 3.74
CA LYS A 5 10.28 -8.87 3.68
C LYS A 5 10.85 -7.48 3.93
N THR A 6 11.27 -6.80 2.87
CA THR A 6 11.71 -5.42 3.00
C THR A 6 10.47 -4.57 3.22
N VAL A 7 10.22 -4.21 4.48
CA VAL A 7 9.30 -3.14 4.83
C VAL A 7 10.06 -1.85 4.55
N ILE A 8 9.66 -1.14 3.51
CA ILE A 8 10.19 0.19 3.24
C ILE A 8 9.31 1.14 4.05
N LEU A 9 9.72 1.39 5.28
CA LEU A 9 9.16 2.48 6.06
C LEU A 9 9.62 3.78 5.41
N PHE A 10 8.69 4.53 4.82
CA PHE A 10 8.90 5.95 4.54
C PHE A 10 8.77 6.71 5.86
N SER A 11 9.66 6.47 6.81
CA SER A 11 9.68 7.14 8.10
C SER A 11 10.28 8.53 7.95
N ARG A 12 9.43 9.50 7.63
CA ARG A 12 9.65 10.89 8.04
C ARG A 12 8.33 11.49 8.49
N ILE A 13 7.75 10.84 9.51
CA ILE A 13 6.56 11.32 10.21
C ILE A 13 7.05 11.83 11.56
N LEU A 14 6.97 13.14 11.72
CA LEU A 14 6.93 13.76 13.04
C LEU A 14 5.61 13.29 13.66
N PHE A 15 5.70 12.57 14.78
CA PHE A 15 4.56 12.27 15.64
C PHE A 15 4.00 13.59 16.16
N VAL A 16 3.02 14.16 15.47
CA VAL A 16 2.27 15.33 15.94
C VAL A 16 0.85 14.85 16.19
N ASN A 17 0.57 14.55 17.45
CA ASN A 17 -0.71 14.14 18.05
C ASN A 17 -1.18 12.69 17.80
N PHE A 18 -1.43 11.98 18.91
CA PHE A 18 -1.83 10.57 18.96
C PHE A 18 -3.32 10.32 18.59
N ASP A 19 -4.11 11.37 18.38
CA ASP A 19 -5.57 11.25 18.28
C ASP A 19 -6.09 10.80 16.89
N THR A 20 -5.24 10.87 15.85
CA THR A 20 -5.62 10.48 14.48
C THR A 20 -4.58 9.57 13.86
N LEU A 21 -4.35 8.38 14.44
CA LEU A 21 -3.49 7.38 13.84
C LEU A 21 -4.10 6.89 12.53
N VAL A 22 -3.35 7.07 11.44
CA VAL A 22 -3.64 6.44 10.15
C VAL A 22 -2.51 5.47 9.87
N TYR A 23 -2.82 4.26 9.41
CA TYR A 23 -1.83 3.44 8.73
C TYR A 23 -2.39 2.86 7.45
N TRP A 24 -1.62 2.96 6.38
CA TRP A 24 -1.96 2.41 5.09
C TRP A 24 -0.84 1.49 4.59
N ILE A 25 -1.20 0.25 4.26
CA ILE A 25 -0.26 -0.79 3.84
C ILE A 25 -0.46 -1.07 2.36
N LEU A 26 0.57 -0.75 1.57
CA LEU A 26 0.65 -1.11 0.15
C LEU A 26 1.59 -2.29 -0.04
N LYS A 27 1.14 -3.29 -0.80
CA LYS A 27 1.95 -4.43 -1.24
C LYS A 27 2.46 -4.18 -2.64
N MET A 28 3.78 -4.19 -2.81
CA MET A 28 4.44 -3.83 -4.07
C MET A 28 4.90 -5.07 -4.85
N GLY A 29 5.13 -4.89 -6.14
CA GLY A 29 5.63 -5.90 -7.06
C GLY A 29 4.53 -6.69 -7.79
N ILE A 30 4.86 -7.11 -9.02
CA ILE A 30 4.05 -8.06 -9.82
C ILE A 30 4.27 -9.51 -9.35
N ARG A 31 5.37 -9.74 -8.62
CA ARG A 31 5.75 -11.01 -8.03
C ARG A 31 5.92 -10.82 -6.53
N GLN A 32 5.26 -11.65 -5.73
CA GLN A 32 5.26 -11.52 -4.28
C GLN A 32 5.65 -12.81 -3.56
N HIS A 33 6.27 -13.72 -4.28
CA HIS A 33 6.93 -14.86 -3.70
C HIS A 33 8.44 -14.75 -3.89
N GLY A 34 9.19 -15.20 -2.88
CA GLY A 34 10.62 -15.38 -3.01
C GLY A 34 10.97 -16.64 -3.80
N ASP A 35 12.27 -16.85 -3.99
CA ASP A 35 12.82 -18.10 -4.51
C ASP A 35 12.84 -19.14 -3.37
N GLY A 36 12.51 -20.40 -3.67
CA GLY A 36 12.57 -21.49 -2.69
C GLY A 36 11.38 -21.60 -1.74
N ILE A 37 10.22 -21.03 -2.08
CA ILE A 37 8.99 -21.26 -1.31
C ILE A 37 8.23 -22.50 -1.82
N ASP A 38 7.49 -23.15 -0.92
CA ASP A 38 6.63 -24.29 -1.26
C ASP A 38 5.66 -23.96 -2.40
N GLU A 39 5.41 -24.95 -3.26
CA GLU A 39 4.57 -24.78 -4.45
C GLU A 39 3.16 -24.29 -4.12
N LEU A 40 2.54 -24.84 -3.06
CA LEU A 40 1.24 -24.38 -2.59
C LEU A 40 1.24 -22.92 -2.14
N LYS A 41 2.31 -22.48 -1.46
CA LYS A 41 2.46 -21.06 -1.07
C LYS A 41 2.68 -20.19 -2.31
N ARG A 42 3.47 -20.66 -3.28
CA ARG A 42 3.70 -19.98 -4.56
C ARG A 42 2.41 -19.73 -5.31
N LEU A 43 1.59 -20.76 -5.47
CA LEU A 43 0.28 -20.67 -6.12
C LEU A 43 -0.63 -19.66 -5.42
N ARG A 44 -0.63 -19.61 -4.08
CA ARG A 44 -1.40 -18.60 -3.32
C ARG A 44 -0.94 -17.17 -3.58
N PHE A 45 0.37 -16.93 -3.66
CA PHE A 45 0.91 -15.61 -4.00
C PHE A 45 0.61 -15.22 -5.45
N VAL A 46 0.74 -16.16 -6.39
CA VAL A 46 0.40 -15.95 -7.79
C VAL A 46 -1.08 -15.59 -7.92
N SER A 47 -1.98 -16.44 -7.40
CA SER A 47 -3.43 -16.19 -7.42
C SER A 47 -3.78 -14.81 -6.84
N LYS A 48 -3.14 -14.39 -5.75
CA LYS A 48 -3.28 -13.03 -5.20
C LYS A 48 -2.86 -11.94 -6.16
N CYS A 49 -1.71 -12.07 -6.82
CA CYS A 49 -1.29 -11.09 -7.80
C CYS A 49 -2.28 -11.02 -8.97
N GLU A 50 -2.79 -12.16 -9.42
CA GLU A 50 -3.67 -12.25 -10.59
C GLU A 50 -5.02 -11.57 -10.40
N ARG A 51 -5.61 -11.71 -9.21
CA ARG A 51 -6.92 -11.14 -8.89
C ARG A 51 -6.88 -9.72 -8.33
N THR A 52 -5.72 -9.07 -8.32
CA THR A 52 -5.56 -7.72 -7.74
C THR A 52 -4.85 -6.79 -8.71
N THR A 53 -4.79 -5.51 -8.37
CA THR A 53 -4.03 -4.50 -9.13
C THR A 53 -2.53 -4.80 -9.20
N SER A 54 -2.00 -5.74 -8.41
CA SER A 54 -0.59 -6.13 -8.43
C SER A 54 -0.14 -6.69 -9.79
N LYS A 55 -0.93 -7.51 -10.49
CA LYS A 55 -0.52 -8.07 -11.80
C LYS A 55 -0.26 -7.00 -12.86
N LYS A 56 -1.12 -5.98 -12.93
CA LYS A 56 -1.06 -4.92 -13.95
C LYS A 56 -0.22 -3.72 -13.52
N TYR A 57 -0.31 -3.31 -12.26
CA TYR A 57 0.27 -2.06 -11.76
C TYR A 57 1.39 -2.27 -10.74
N GLY A 58 1.61 -3.51 -10.29
CA GLY A 58 2.66 -3.82 -9.31
C GLY A 58 2.43 -3.25 -7.93
N VAL A 59 1.18 -2.90 -7.59
CA VAL A 59 0.81 -2.43 -6.27
C VAL A 59 -0.62 -2.84 -5.96
N ARG A 60 -0.91 -3.14 -4.70
CA ARG A 60 -2.29 -3.26 -4.18
C ARG A 60 -2.36 -2.79 -2.73
N VAL A 61 -3.57 -2.48 -2.27
CA VAL A 61 -3.85 -2.22 -0.86
C VAL A 61 -3.95 -3.54 -0.11
N ALA A 62 -3.19 -3.69 0.97
CA ALA A 62 -3.27 -4.85 1.86
C ALA A 62 -4.07 -4.57 3.14
N GLY A 63 -4.23 -3.30 3.50
CA GLY A 63 -5.08 -2.85 4.59
C GLY A 63 -4.90 -1.36 4.83
N MET A 64 -5.92 -0.73 5.40
CA MET A 64 -5.84 0.65 5.86
C MET A 64 -6.65 0.80 7.14
N GLN A 65 -6.20 1.66 8.03
CA GLN A 65 -7.03 2.19 9.11
C GLN A 65 -6.86 3.69 9.15
N TYR A 66 -7.96 4.41 9.28
CA TYR A 66 -7.97 5.86 9.40
C TYR A 66 -9.12 6.31 10.28
N TYR A 67 -8.99 7.49 10.89
CA TYR A 67 -10.06 8.10 11.67
C TYR A 67 -10.95 8.94 10.75
N ASP A 68 -12.22 8.61 10.64
CA ASP A 68 -13.18 9.45 9.91
C ASP A 68 -13.80 10.46 10.87
N ALA A 69 -13.35 11.71 10.78
CA ALA A 69 -13.83 12.80 11.62
C ALA A 69 -15.34 13.06 11.44
N SER A 70 -15.88 12.82 10.24
CA SER A 70 -17.30 13.05 9.93
C SER A 70 -18.21 12.12 10.73
N ASN A 71 -17.76 10.87 10.91
CA ASN A 71 -18.49 9.83 11.63
C ASN A 71 -17.93 9.59 13.04
N SER A 72 -16.90 10.33 13.44
CA SER A 72 -16.18 10.19 14.72
C SER A 72 -15.79 8.73 15.04
N MET A 73 -15.34 7.98 14.04
CA MET A 73 -14.99 6.57 14.20
C MET A 73 -13.81 6.14 13.33
N TYR A 74 -13.11 5.09 13.77
CA TYR A 74 -12.08 4.45 12.95
C TYR A 74 -12.72 3.59 11.86
N GLN A 75 -12.27 3.83 10.63
CA GLN A 75 -12.58 3.02 9.47
C GLN A 75 -11.43 2.06 9.23
N CYS A 76 -11.74 0.76 9.19
CA CYS A 76 -10.79 -0.32 8.96
C CYS A 76 -11.07 -0.99 7.62
N VAL A 77 -10.22 -0.69 6.64
CA VAL A 77 -10.18 -1.43 5.38
C VAL A 77 -9.40 -2.71 5.60
N ASN A 78 -10.12 -3.81 5.68
CA ASN A 78 -9.50 -5.12 5.75
C ASN A 78 -8.85 -5.52 4.40
N LYS A 79 -8.01 -6.56 4.47
CA LYS A 79 -7.28 -7.08 3.30
C LYS A 79 -8.17 -7.53 2.15
N TYR A 80 -9.38 -8.02 2.43
CA TYR A 80 -10.29 -8.54 1.40
C TYR A 80 -10.89 -7.39 0.60
N TYR A 81 -11.29 -6.31 1.29
CA TYR A 81 -11.74 -5.10 0.63
C TYR A 81 -10.60 -4.50 -0.21
N GLY A 82 -9.40 -4.36 0.36
CA GLY A 82 -8.22 -3.86 -0.36
C GLY A 82 -7.86 -4.68 -1.60
N GLU A 83 -8.01 -6.01 -1.54
CA GLU A 83 -7.81 -6.91 -2.69
C GLU A 83 -8.90 -6.74 -3.77
N SER A 84 -10.12 -6.34 -3.40
CA SER A 84 -11.24 -6.14 -4.35
C SER A 84 -11.20 -4.80 -5.09
N LEU A 85 -10.36 -3.85 -4.65
CA LEU A 85 -10.30 -2.52 -5.24
C LEU A 85 -9.74 -2.56 -6.66
N SER A 86 -10.46 -1.93 -7.59
CA SER A 86 -9.89 -1.53 -8.87
C SER A 86 -8.81 -0.46 -8.69
N PHE A 87 -7.95 -0.29 -9.69
CA PHE A 87 -6.92 0.74 -9.66
C PHE A 87 -7.51 2.15 -9.51
N LEU A 88 -8.65 2.42 -10.15
CA LEU A 88 -9.33 3.70 -10.05
C LEU A 88 -9.86 3.93 -8.63
N GLN A 89 -10.50 2.92 -8.03
CA GLN A 89 -10.96 3.01 -6.65
C GLN A 89 -9.80 3.19 -5.67
N MET A 90 -8.71 2.45 -5.83
CA MET A 90 -7.49 2.63 -5.05
C MET A 90 -6.99 4.08 -5.17
N ARG A 91 -6.88 4.62 -6.41
CA ARG A 91 -6.44 6.00 -6.65
C ARG A 91 -7.37 7.02 -6.00
N ASN A 92 -8.68 6.87 -6.17
CA ASN A 92 -9.67 7.77 -5.57
C ASN A 92 -9.60 7.70 -4.05
N PHE A 93 -9.36 6.52 -3.49
CA PHE A 93 -9.17 6.34 -2.07
C PHE A 93 -7.96 7.12 -1.54
N CYS A 94 -6.80 7.09 -2.23
CA CYS A 94 -5.66 7.93 -1.86
C CYS A 94 -6.02 9.42 -1.87
N MET A 95 -6.72 9.85 -2.92
CA MET A 95 -7.07 11.27 -3.11
C MET A 95 -8.07 11.74 -2.05
N ASN A 96 -9.08 10.93 -1.72
CA ASN A 96 -10.08 11.23 -0.70
C ASN A 96 -9.45 11.25 0.69
N PHE A 97 -8.57 10.28 0.97
CA PHE A 97 -7.81 10.24 2.21
C PHE A 97 -6.99 11.54 2.41
N SER A 98 -6.37 12.06 1.34
CA SER A 98 -5.71 13.37 1.38
C SER A 98 -6.62 14.55 1.70
N ALA A 99 -7.89 14.48 1.30
CA ALA A 99 -8.86 15.56 1.45
C ALA A 99 -9.48 15.58 2.86
N LEU A 100 -9.70 14.40 3.45
CA LEU A 100 -10.22 14.25 4.80
C LEU A 100 -9.20 14.57 5.89
N HIS A 101 -7.91 14.59 5.53
CA HIS A 101 -6.80 14.83 6.46
C HIS A 101 -5.85 15.92 5.96
N PRO A 102 -6.33 17.19 5.86
CA PRO A 102 -5.51 18.30 5.35
C PRO A 102 -4.33 18.65 6.26
N ASP A 103 -4.45 18.37 7.56
CA ASP A 103 -3.47 18.71 8.60
C ASP A 103 -2.40 17.64 8.78
N LEU A 104 -2.65 16.43 8.27
CA LEU A 104 -1.65 15.37 8.26
C LEU A 104 -0.65 15.63 7.12
N ILE A 105 0.63 15.31 7.37
CA ILE A 105 1.71 15.33 6.37
C ILE A 105 1.32 14.46 5.13
N VAL A 106 0.31 13.59 5.28
CA VAL A 106 -0.43 12.88 4.23
C VAL A 106 -0.71 13.72 2.98
N ARG A 107 -1.02 15.02 3.08
CA ARG A 107 -1.26 15.86 1.88
C ARG A 107 -0.06 15.92 0.94
N SER A 108 1.16 15.85 1.49
CA SER A 108 2.39 15.71 0.69
C SER A 108 2.50 14.32 0.05
N TYR A 109 2.10 13.26 0.78
CA TYR A 109 2.11 11.85 0.38
C TYR A 109 0.92 11.42 -0.50
N CYS A 110 -0.12 12.21 -0.69
CA CYS A 110 -1.22 11.89 -1.60
C CYS A 110 -1.37 12.92 -2.72
N SER A 111 -0.43 13.86 -2.80
CA SER A 111 -0.31 14.78 -3.94
C SER A 111 -0.14 13.99 -5.25
N LYS A 112 -0.63 14.55 -6.37
CA LYS A 112 -0.37 14.00 -7.72
C LYS A 112 1.12 13.73 -7.93
N ALA A 113 1.99 14.59 -7.41
CA ALA A 113 3.44 14.45 -7.48
C ALA A 113 3.93 13.22 -6.69
N PHE A 114 3.47 13.02 -5.45
CA PHE A 114 3.84 11.81 -4.70
C PHE A 114 3.30 10.56 -5.36
N MET A 115 2.04 10.51 -5.80
CA MET A 115 1.51 9.32 -6.47
C MET A 115 2.33 9.00 -7.73
N THR A 116 2.72 10.01 -8.50
CA THR A 116 3.61 9.85 -9.66
C THR A 116 4.99 9.34 -9.23
N ASN A 117 5.58 9.91 -8.18
CA ASN A 117 6.87 9.48 -7.65
C ASN A 117 6.83 8.07 -7.06
N LEU A 118 5.75 7.70 -6.38
CA LEU A 118 5.49 6.37 -5.87
C LEU A 118 5.35 5.39 -7.04
N PHE A 119 4.61 5.72 -8.10
CA PHE A 119 4.53 4.86 -9.30
C PHE A 119 5.86 4.74 -10.03
N ASN A 120 6.63 5.83 -10.14
CA ASN A 120 7.98 5.79 -10.70
C ASN A 120 8.92 4.94 -9.83
N TYR A 121 8.80 5.07 -8.51
CA TYR A 121 9.52 4.27 -7.54
C TYR A 121 9.16 2.79 -7.66
N ILE A 122 7.87 2.44 -7.73
CA ILE A 122 7.36 1.09 -7.97
C ILE A 122 7.96 0.52 -9.25
N ARG A 123 7.91 1.29 -10.35
CA ARG A 123 8.41 0.86 -11.66
C ARG A 123 9.92 0.64 -11.66
N HIS A 124 10.65 1.48 -10.93
CA HIS A 124 12.10 1.30 -10.72
C HIS A 124 12.38 0.07 -9.84
N TYR A 125 11.61 -0.12 -8.77
CA TYR A 125 11.77 -1.24 -7.83
C TYR A 125 11.41 -2.58 -8.47
N GLN A 126 10.42 -2.62 -9.37
CA GLN A 126 10.04 -3.80 -10.16
C GLN A 126 11.19 -4.35 -11.01
N LYS A 127 12.14 -3.51 -11.44
CA LYS A 127 13.32 -3.96 -12.19
C LYS A 127 14.32 -4.72 -11.31
N ARG A 128 14.27 -4.52 -10.00
CA ARG A 128 15.06 -5.27 -9.02
C ARG A 128 14.21 -6.47 -8.60
N LYS A 129 14.78 -7.68 -8.54
CA LYS A 129 14.08 -8.94 -8.19
C LYS A 129 13.62 -8.98 -6.72
N VAL A 130 12.90 -7.97 -6.24
CA VAL A 130 12.42 -7.88 -4.86
C VAL A 130 10.97 -8.35 -4.80
N ALA A 131 10.70 -9.28 -3.87
CA ALA A 131 9.39 -9.87 -3.68
C ALA A 131 8.81 -9.49 -2.32
N ASP A 132 7.49 -9.26 -2.28
CA ASP A 132 6.70 -9.05 -1.05
C ASP A 132 7.08 -7.81 -0.21
N CYS A 133 7.46 -6.71 -0.86
CA CYS A 133 7.66 -5.43 -0.19
C CYS A 133 6.33 -4.82 0.29
N SER A 134 6.37 -4.23 1.48
CA SER A 134 5.25 -3.45 2.02
C SER A 134 5.71 -2.01 2.26
N VAL A 135 4.91 -1.05 1.80
CA VAL A 135 5.08 0.36 2.16
C VAL A 135 4.02 0.67 3.21
N LEU A 136 4.48 1.14 4.37
CA LEU A 136 3.63 1.67 5.42
C LEU A 136 3.64 3.20 5.31
N LEU A 137 2.47 3.79 5.13
CA LEU A 137 2.25 5.22 5.24
C LEU A 137 1.50 5.45 6.55
N SER A 138 2.11 6.17 7.49
CA SER A 138 1.47 6.59 8.75
C SER A 138 1.50 8.11 8.93
#